data_AF-A0A7Y3FRF0-F1
#
_entry.id   AF-A0A7Y3FRF0-F1
#
_cell.length_a   1.000
_cell.length_b   1.000
_cell.length_c   1.000
_cell.angle_alpha   90.00
_cell.angle_beta   90.00
_cell.angle_gamma   90.00
#
_symmetry.space_group_name_H-M   'P 1'
#
loop_
_entity.id
_entity.type
_entity.pdbx_description
1 polymer ?
#
loop_
_entity_poly.entity_id
_entity_poly.type
_entity_poly.pdbx_seq_one_letter_code
_entity_poly.pdbx_strand_id
1 'polypeptide(L)'
;MTYLENIGKYFLMIREMFRKPTKWSVMKHLILKDIDDLIIGSLGIVAFISFFVGGVITIQTALNISNPLIPKYLVGFATRQSVILEFAPTFTSIIMAGKVGSFITSSIG
;
A
#
# COMPACT_ATOMS: atom_id res chain seq x y z
N MET A 1 -16.95 -22.57 17.20
CA MET A 1 -17.15 -23.31 15.93
C MET A 1 -17.46 -22.38 14.74
N THR A 2 -18.14 -21.24 14.95
CA THR A 2 -18.54 -20.30 13.88
C THR A 2 -17.38 -19.68 13.09
N TYR A 3 -16.25 -19.35 13.75
CA TYR A 3 -15.08 -18.78 13.06
C TYR A 3 -14.45 -19.75 12.06
N LEU A 4 -14.35 -21.03 12.41
CA LEU A 4 -13.81 -22.08 11.54
C LEU A 4 -14.68 -22.30 10.30
N GLU A 5 -16.00 -22.28 10.49
CA GLU A 5 -16.97 -22.40 9.38
C GLU A 5 -16.88 -21.20 8.42
N ASN A 6 -16.78 -19.97 8.95
CA ASN A 6 -16.65 -18.76 8.14
C ASN A 6 -15.33 -18.72 7.36
N ILE A 7 -14.23 -19.14 7.99
CA ILE A 7 -12.94 -19.28 7.30
C ILE A 7 -13.04 -20.32 6.18
N GLY A 8 -13.67 -21.48 6.43
CA GLY A 8 -13.90 -22.50 5.42
C GLY A 8 -14.71 -22.00 4.22
N LYS A 9 -15.80 -21.26 4.47
CA LYS A 9 -16.62 -20.63 3.41
C LYS A 9 -15.82 -19.60 2.61
N TYR A 10 -14.97 -18.81 3.25
CA TYR A 10 -14.11 -17.83 2.57
C TYR A 10 -13.11 -18.50 1.61
N PHE A 11 -12.44 -19.57 2.03
CA PHE A 11 -11.53 -20.33 1.16
C PHE A 11 -12.25 -21.00 -0.02
N LEU A 12 -13.49 -21.49 0.19
CA LEU A 12 -14.31 -22.04 -0.91
C LEU A 12 -14.66 -20.97 -1.94
N MET A 13 -15.06 -19.77 -1.49
CA MET A 13 -15.34 -18.63 -2.38
C MET A 13 -14.13 -18.27 -3.25
N ILE A 14 -12.93 -18.18 -2.65
CA ILE A 14 -11.68 -17.91 -3.39
C ILE A 14 -11.46 -18.99 -4.46
N ARG A 15 -11.64 -20.27 -4.11
CA ARG A 15 -11.46 -21.38 -5.06
C ARG A 15 -12.43 -21.29 -6.24
N GLU A 16 -13.68 -20.93 -6.00
CA GLU A 16 -14.68 -20.80 -7.06
C GLU A 16 -14.39 -19.61 -8.00
N MET A 17 -13.91 -18.49 -7.46
CA MET A 17 -13.52 -17.30 -8.23
C MET A 17 -12.46 -17.63 -9.29
N PHE A 18 -11.46 -18.46 -8.97
CA PHE A 18 -10.43 -18.86 -9.93
C PHE A 18 -10.87 -19.96 -10.91
N ARG A 19 -11.92 -20.73 -10.59
CA ARG A 19 -12.32 -21.91 -11.39
C ARG A 19 -13.23 -21.57 -12.57
N LYS A 20 -13.99 -20.46 -12.50
CA LYS A 20 -14.86 -19.98 -13.59
C LYS A 20 -14.25 -18.72 -14.23
N PRO A 21 -13.39 -18.84 -15.25
CA PRO A 21 -12.85 -17.67 -15.92
C PRO A 21 -13.99 -16.89 -16.59
N THR A 22 -14.11 -15.61 -16.24
CA THR A 22 -14.95 -14.66 -16.97
C THR A 22 -14.35 -14.40 -18.35
N LYS A 23 -15.18 -13.95 -19.31
CA LYS A 23 -14.70 -13.59 -20.65
C LYS A 23 -13.56 -12.58 -20.53
N TRP A 24 -12.39 -12.92 -21.07
CA TRP A 24 -11.17 -12.12 -20.97
C TRP A 24 -11.34 -10.67 -21.44
N SER A 25 -12.16 -10.45 -22.48
CA SER A 25 -12.49 -9.11 -22.99
C SER A 25 -13.17 -8.22 -21.96
N VAL A 26 -14.02 -8.80 -21.10
CA VAL A 26 -14.73 -8.06 -20.05
C VAL A 26 -13.79 -7.85 -18.87
N MET A 27 -13.05 -8.89 -18.46
CA MET A 27 -12.14 -8.81 -17.33
C MET A 27 -11.05 -7.75 -17.50
N LYS A 28 -10.45 -7.63 -18.70
CA LYS A 28 -9.48 -6.56 -18.98
C LYS A 28 -10.05 -5.16 -18.77
N HIS A 29 -11.28 -4.94 -19.23
CA HIS A 29 -11.94 -3.64 -19.07
C HIS A 29 -12.21 -3.33 -17.59
N LEU A 30 -12.68 -4.31 -16.81
CA LEU A 30 -12.87 -4.15 -15.37
C LEU A 30 -11.55 -3.86 -14.65
N ILE A 31 -10.48 -4.61 -14.93
CA ILE A 31 -9.17 -4.40 -14.30
C ILE A 31 -8.64 -2.97 -14.57
N LEU A 32 -8.78 -2.47 -15.80
CA LEU A 32 -8.35 -1.12 -16.14
C LEU A 32 -9.17 -0.05 -15.42
N LYS A 33 -10.48 -0.25 -15.29
CA LYS A 33 -11.35 0.63 -14.52
C LYS A 33 -10.96 0.64 -13.04
N ASP A 34 -10.76 -0.55 -12.45
CA ASP A 34 -10.34 -0.68 -11.06
C ASP A 34 -8.97 -0.03 -10.82
N ILE A 35 -8.03 -0.14 -11.77
CA ILE A 35 -6.73 0.56 -11.68
C ILE A 35 -6.93 2.08 -11.64
N ASP A 36 -7.82 2.63 -12.47
CA ASP A 36 -8.09 4.08 -12.48
C ASP A 36 -8.73 4.55 -11.17
N ASP A 37 -9.83 3.90 -10.77
CA ASP A 37 -10.58 4.26 -9.56
C ASP A 37 -9.75 4.07 -8.27
N LEU A 38 -9.02 2.95 -8.20
CA LEU A 38 -8.25 2.56 -7.00
C LEU A 38 -6.86 3.18 -6.97
N ILE A 39 -6.06 3.10 -8.03
CA ILE A 39 -4.66 3.55 -8.02
C ILE A 39 -4.59 5.03 -8.34
N ILE A 40 -5.13 5.46 -9.49
CA ILE A 40 -5.00 6.85 -9.94
C ILE A 40 -5.73 7.78 -8.96
N GLY A 41 -6.94 7.40 -8.53
CA GLY A 41 -7.65 8.14 -7.50
C GLY A 41 -6.95 8.20 -6.14
N SER A 42 -5.91 7.39 -5.88
CA SER A 42 -5.15 7.38 -4.60
C SER A 42 -3.84 8.16 -4.68
N LEU A 43 -3.35 8.47 -5.89
CA LEU A 43 -2.05 9.11 -6.09
C LEU A 43 -1.94 10.43 -5.32
N GLY A 44 -3.00 11.23 -5.24
CA GLY A 44 -3.00 12.49 -4.50
C GLY A 44 -2.71 12.30 -3.00
N ILE A 45 -3.35 11.31 -2.37
CA ILE A 45 -3.15 11.01 -0.94
C ILE A 45 -1.75 10.43 -0.71
N VAL A 46 -1.31 9.51 -1.58
CA VAL A 46 0.01 8.89 -1.48
C VAL A 46 1.12 9.93 -1.64
N ALA A 47 1.01 10.82 -2.63
CA ALA A 47 1.99 11.88 -2.86
C ALA A 47 2.08 12.82 -1.64
N PHE A 48 0.92 13.25 -1.11
CA PHE A 48 0.87 14.12 0.07
C PHE A 48 1.53 13.46 1.28
N ILE A 49 1.14 12.23 1.63
CA ILE A 49 1.70 11.53 2.80
C ILE A 49 3.19 11.25 2.62
N SER A 50 3.62 10.83 1.43
CA SER A 50 5.03 10.50 1.17
C SER A 50 5.97 11.70 1.37
N PHE A 51 5.50 12.91 1.05
CA PHE A 51 6.26 14.14 1.27
C PHE A 51 6.50 14.40 2.76
N PHE A 52 5.44 14.35 3.58
CA PHE A 52 5.56 14.58 5.02
C PHE A 52 6.36 13.50 5.72
N VAL A 53 6.14 12.23 5.37
CA VAL A 53 6.88 11.10 5.92
C VAL A 53 8.38 11.23 5.63
N GLY A 54 8.76 11.54 4.39
CA GLY A 54 10.16 11.76 4.02
C GLY A 54 10.81 12.90 4.81
N GLY A 55 10.10 14.02 5.00
CA GLY A 55 10.56 15.14 5.79
C GLY A 55 10.79 14.78 7.27
N VAL A 56 9.83 14.08 7.89
CA VAL A 56 9.92 13.65 9.29
C VAL A 56 11.10 12.70 9.51
N ILE A 57 11.29 11.70 8.63
CA ILE A 57 12.40 10.74 8.73
C ILE A 57 13.74 11.46 8.56
N THR A 58 13.82 12.42 7.64
CA THR A 58 15.06 13.20 7.42
C THR A 58 15.45 13.98 8.68
N ILE A 59 14.48 14.69 9.29
CA ILE A 59 14.71 15.46 10.52
C ILE A 59 15.08 14.52 11.68
N GLN A 60 14.37 13.41 11.83
CA GLN A 60 14.64 12.43 12.88
C GLN A 60 16.04 11.81 12.74
N THR A 61 16.46 11.51 11.51
CA THR A 61 17.81 10.99 11.21
C THR A 61 18.88 12.04 11.50
N ALA A 62 18.64 13.30 11.13
CA ALA A 62 19.56 14.42 11.37
C ALA A 62 19.76 14.68 12.87
N LEU A 63 18.71 14.55 13.69
CA LEU A 63 18.80 14.74 15.15
C LEU A 63 19.46 13.55 15.86
N ASN A 64 19.32 12.33 15.33
CA ASN A 64 19.99 11.14 15.88
C ASN A 64 21.50 11.12 15.55
N ILE A 65 21.91 11.71 14.43
CA ILE A 65 23.32 11.84 14.03
C ILE A 65 23.85 13.18 14.57
N SER A 66 24.05 13.25 15.88
CA SER A 66 24.55 14.44 16.60
C SER A 66 26.07 14.44 16.79
N ASN A 67 26.77 13.42 16.32
CA ASN A 67 28.23 13.32 16.47
C ASN A 67 28.94 14.07 15.31
N PRO A 68 29.74 15.13 15.59
CA PRO A 68 30.35 15.98 14.56
C PRO A 68 31.37 15.28 13.64
N LEU A 69 31.72 14.02 13.93
CA LEU A 69 32.57 13.17 13.08
C LEU A 69 31.83 12.51 11.89
N ILE A 70 30.48 12.50 11.88
CA ILE A 70 29.71 11.80 10.84
C ILE A 70 29.34 12.79 9.73
N PRO A 71 29.82 12.59 8.48
CA PRO A 71 29.46 13.45 7.36
C PRO A 71 27.94 13.57 7.18
N LYS A 72 27.43 14.80 7.02
CA LYS A 72 26.00 15.07 6.78
C LYS A 72 25.41 14.33 5.56
N TYR A 73 26.26 13.90 4.61
CA TYR A 73 25.85 13.06 3.49
C TYR A 73 25.31 11.69 3.93
N LEU A 74 25.80 11.13 5.05
CA LEU A 74 25.32 9.86 5.57
C LEU A 74 23.88 9.93 6.08
N VAL A 75 23.42 11.11 6.52
CA VAL A 75 22.01 11.36 6.85
C VAL A 75 21.15 11.10 5.62
N GLY A 76 21.48 11.71 4.48
CA GLY A 76 20.73 11.53 3.22
C GLY A 76 20.79 10.09 2.69
N PHE A 77 21.94 9.42 2.83
CA PHE A 77 22.09 8.02 2.44
C PHE A 77 21.23 7.08 3.30
N ALA A 78 21.30 7.21 4.63
CA ALA A 78 20.54 6.40 5.57
C ALA A 78 19.02 6.65 5.42
N THR A 79 18.61 7.92 5.32
CA THR A 79 17.21 8.28 5.08
C THR A 79 16.70 7.69 3.76
N ARG A 80 17.44 7.81 2.66
CA ARG A 80 17.04 7.22 1.37
C ARG A 80 16.86 5.71 1.48
N GLN A 81 17.80 5.02 2.13
CA GLN A 81 17.79 3.57 2.20
C GLN A 81 16.62 3.05 3.04
N SER A 82 16.34 3.67 4.19
CA SER A 82 15.18 3.31 5.01
C SER A 82 13.85 3.66 4.31
N VAL A 83 13.79 4.79 3.58
CA VAL A 83 12.59 5.12 2.78
C VAL A 83 12.33 4.08 1.70
N ILE A 84 13.34 3.65 0.95
CA ILE A 84 13.17 2.69 -0.15
C ILE A 84 12.85 1.28 0.37
N LEU A 85 13.54 0.82 1.42
CA LEU A 85 13.43 -0.58 1.87
C LEU A 85 12.26 -0.82 2.82
N GLU A 86 11.92 0.14 3.68
CA GLU A 86 10.99 -0.08 4.78
C GLU A 86 9.74 0.79 4.63
N PHE A 87 9.93 2.10 4.52
CA PHE A 87 8.80 3.03 4.65
C PHE A 87 7.93 3.11 3.40
N ALA A 88 8.51 3.12 2.20
CA ALA A 88 7.75 3.17 0.96
C ALA A 88 6.77 1.98 0.83
N PRO A 89 7.21 0.71 0.87
CA PRO A 89 6.28 -0.41 0.74
C PRO A 89 5.27 -0.48 1.89
N THR A 90 5.68 -0.18 3.12
CA THR A 90 4.80 -0.24 4.29
C THR A 90 3.69 0.81 4.23
N PHE A 91 4.05 2.09 4.01
CA PHE A 91 3.06 3.16 3.96
C PHE A 91 2.15 3.06 2.75
N THR A 92 2.68 2.70 1.57
CA THR A 92 1.84 2.47 0.38
C THR A 92 0.85 1.34 0.64
N SER A 93 1.27 0.23 1.28
CA SER A 93 0.37 -0.89 1.59
C SER A 93 -0.73 -0.50 2.58
N ILE A 94 -0.41 0.29 3.61
CA ILE A 94 -1.41 0.76 4.59
C ILE A 94 -2.44 1.69 3.94
N ILE A 95 -1.97 2.67 3.15
CA ILE A 95 -2.86 3.62 2.46
C ILE A 95 -3.76 2.86 1.47
N MET A 96 -3.18 1.92 0.73
CA MET A 96 -3.92 1.12 -0.24
C MET A 96 -4.93 0.21 0.46
N ALA A 97 -4.55 -0.49 1.54
CA ALA A 97 -5.48 -1.30 2.32
C ALA A 97 -6.65 -0.47 2.87
N GLY A 98 -6.41 0.75 3.33
CA GLY A 98 -7.44 1.65 3.84
C GLY A 98 -8.42 2.09 2.76
N LYS A 99 -7.93 2.69 1.67
CA LYS A 99 -8.80 3.24 0.62
C LYS A 99 -9.40 2.14 -0.27
N VAL A 100 -8.58 1.21 -0.74
CA VAL A 100 -9.01 0.11 -1.63
C VAL A 100 -9.88 -0.88 -0.88
N GLY A 101 -9.50 -1.25 0.36
CA GLY A 101 -10.30 -2.15 1.18
C GLY A 101 -11.68 -1.58 1.50
N SER A 102 -11.76 -0.28 1.82
CA SER A 102 -13.03 0.42 2.02
C SER A 102 -13.87 0.46 0.74
N PHE A 103 -13.26 0.78 -0.41
CA PHE A 103 -13.95 0.83 -1.70
C PHE A 103 -14.54 -0.52 -2.12
N ILE A 104 -13.77 -1.61 -1.99
CA ILE A 104 -14.23 -2.96 -2.33
C ILE A 104 -15.38 -3.38 -1.40
N THR A 105 -15.25 -3.12 -0.10
CA THR A 105 -16.29 -3.48 0.87
C THR A 105 -17.57 -2.69 0.62
N SER A 106 -17.46 -1.40 0.32
CA SER A 106 -18.61 -0.53 0.00
C SER A 106 -19.23 -0.80 -1.38
N SER A 107 -18.51 -1.47 -2.29
CA SER A 107 -19.03 -1.81 -3.62
C SER A 107 -19.75 -3.16 -3.65
N ILE A 108 -19.34 -4.09 -2.78
CA ILE A 108 -19.90 -5.44 -2.69
C ILE A 108 -21.02 -5.52 -1.64
N GLY A 109 -20.87 -4.80 -0.52
CA GLY A 109 -21.90 -4.68 0.52
C GLY A 109 -22.99 -3.70 0.14
#